data_AF-A0A9P8S1F6-F1
#
_entry.id   AF-A0A9P8S1F6-F1
#
_cell.length_a   1.000
_cell.length_b   1.000
_cell.length_c   1.000
_cell.angle_alpha   90.00
_cell.angle_beta   90.00
_cell.angle_gamma   90.00
#
_symmetry.space_group_name_H-M   'P 1'
#
loop_
_entity.id
_entity.type
_entity.pdbx_description
1 polymer ?
#
loop_
_entity_poly.entity_id
_entity_poly.type
_entity_poly.pdbx_seq_one_letter_code
_entity_poly.pdbx_strand_id
1 'polypeptide(L)'
;MNCAQKVSEKVNPSLTNIVKYAGGGNAPSHVCGALYAVQLANPSVQPLLEEQFSKKIGGVECSELYGKISCDELVEYAVSLVK
;
A
#
# COMPACT_ATOMS: atom_id res chain seq x y z
N MET A 1 3.28 9.85 -10.41
CA MET A 1 3.64 8.79 -9.46
C MET A 1 2.43 8.49 -8.59
N ASN A 2 2.00 7.24 -8.51
CA ASN A 2 0.82 6.83 -7.71
C ASN A 2 1.21 6.43 -6.27
N CYS A 3 0.23 6.10 -5.42
CA CYS A 3 0.46 5.69 -4.02
C CYS A 3 1.38 4.45 -3.90
N ALA A 4 1.20 3.44 -4.75
CA ALA A 4 2.04 2.25 -4.76
C ALA A 4 3.50 2.57 -5.13
N GLN A 5 3.71 3.40 -6.17
CA GLN A 5 5.04 3.83 -6.60
C GLN A 5 5.76 4.62 -5.51
N LYS A 6 5.06 5.55 -4.82
CA LYS A 6 5.63 6.31 -3.69
C LYS A 6 6.13 5.41 -2.56
N VAL A 7 5.44 4.29 -2.30
CA VAL A 7 5.88 3.28 -1.32
C VAL A 7 7.07 2.49 -1.85
N SER A 8 7.00 1.97 -3.08
CA SER A 8 8.10 1.21 -3.67
C SER A 8 9.41 1.99 -3.71
N GLU A 9 9.40 3.27 -4.05
CA GLU A 9 10.61 4.11 -4.01
C GLU A 9 11.27 4.16 -2.62
N LYS A 10 10.49 4.05 -1.53
CA LYS A 10 10.99 4.10 -0.15
C LYS A 10 11.37 2.73 0.41
N VAL A 11 10.67 1.67 0.00
CA VAL A 11 10.81 0.32 0.57
C VAL A 11 11.66 -0.59 -0.32
N ASN A 12 11.40 -0.61 -1.63
CA ASN A 12 12.16 -1.39 -2.59
C ASN A 12 12.03 -0.78 -4.00
N PRO A 13 12.97 0.10 -4.41
CA PRO A 13 12.89 0.84 -5.67
C PRO A 13 12.76 -0.04 -6.92
N SER A 14 13.23 -1.28 -6.88
CA SER A 14 13.12 -2.23 -8.01
C SER A 14 11.67 -2.55 -8.39
N LEU A 15 10.72 -2.35 -7.47
CA LEU A 15 9.29 -2.62 -7.68
C LEU A 15 8.54 -1.46 -8.33
N THR A 16 9.14 -0.27 -8.45
CA THR A 16 8.45 0.96 -8.90
C THR A 16 7.79 0.81 -10.27
N ASN A 17 8.43 0.09 -11.19
CA ASN A 17 7.87 -0.19 -12.52
C ASN A 17 6.83 -1.32 -12.50
N ILE A 18 6.91 -2.23 -11.53
CA ILE A 18 5.96 -3.33 -11.36
C ILE A 18 4.62 -2.79 -10.86
N VAL A 19 4.65 -1.82 -9.94
CA VAL A 19 3.45 -1.24 -9.32
C VAL A 19 2.90 0.00 -10.04
N LYS A 20 3.39 0.30 -11.25
CA LYS A 20 3.03 1.53 -12.00
C LYS A 20 1.54 1.71 -12.27
N TYR A 21 0.77 0.62 -12.27
CA TYR A 21 -0.68 0.63 -12.45
C TYR A 21 -1.46 0.33 -11.17
N ALA A 22 -0.81 0.09 -10.03
CA ALA A 22 -1.47 -0.28 -8.78
C ALA A 22 -2.04 0.93 -7.99
N GLY A 23 -2.29 2.07 -8.66
CA GLY A 23 -2.86 3.27 -8.05
C GLY A 23 -4.39 3.31 -8.14
N GLY A 24 -5.05 3.99 -7.20
CA GLY A 24 -6.49 4.29 -7.30
C GLY A 24 -7.40 3.05 -7.36
N GLY A 25 -7.09 2.01 -6.59
CA GLY A 25 -7.90 0.78 -6.54
C GLY A 25 -7.66 -0.21 -7.69
N ASN A 26 -6.62 0.00 -8.50
CA ASN A 26 -6.23 -0.90 -9.58
C ASN A 26 -5.19 -1.98 -9.15
N ALA A 27 -4.84 -2.04 -7.86
CA ALA A 27 -4.09 -3.18 -7.34
C ALA A 27 -4.96 -4.46 -7.34
N PRO A 28 -4.34 -5.66 -7.33
CA PRO A 28 -5.07 -6.92 -7.20
C PRO A 28 -6.07 -6.90 -6.05
N SER A 29 -7.26 -7.46 -6.28
CA SER A 29 -8.37 -7.46 -5.31
C SER A 29 -8.81 -6.07 -4.84
N HIS A 30 -8.56 -5.01 -5.63
CA HIS A 30 -8.89 -3.63 -5.30
C HIS A 30 -8.24 -3.07 -4.02
N VAL A 31 -7.21 -3.76 -3.52
CA VAL A 31 -6.46 -3.38 -2.32
C VAL A 31 -5.83 -1.99 -2.51
N CYS A 32 -5.64 -1.28 -1.41
CA CYS A 32 -4.89 -0.02 -1.40
C CYS A 32 -3.51 -0.22 -2.02
N GLY A 33 -3.18 0.59 -3.04
CA GLY A 33 -1.89 0.51 -3.73
C GLY A 33 -0.68 0.67 -2.80
N ALA A 34 -0.81 1.48 -1.74
CA ALA A 34 0.24 1.66 -0.75
C ALA A 34 0.50 0.36 0.02
N LEU A 35 -0.55 -0.32 0.52
CA LEU A 35 -0.44 -1.62 1.19
C LEU A 35 0.12 -2.69 0.26
N TYR A 36 -0.41 -2.77 -0.96
CA TYR A 36 0.03 -3.74 -1.97
C TYR A 36 1.53 -3.63 -2.27
N ALA A 37 2.06 -2.41 -2.37
CA ALA A 37 3.49 -2.20 -2.61
C ALA A 37 4.39 -2.73 -1.47
N VAL A 38 3.96 -2.58 -0.20
CA VAL A 38 4.71 -3.12 0.96
C VAL A 38 4.62 -4.64 1.01
N GLN A 39 3.44 -5.19 0.76
CA GLN A 39 3.22 -6.64 0.69
C GLN A 39 4.07 -7.29 -0.40
N LEU A 40 4.18 -6.65 -1.56
CA LEU A 40 5.01 -7.14 -2.67
C LEU A 40 6.50 -7.10 -2.32
N ALA A 41 6.94 -6.09 -1.56
CA ALA A 41 8.31 -6.00 -1.08
C ALA A 41 8.63 -7.01 0.05
N ASN A 42 7.62 -7.46 0.80
CA ASN A 42 7.77 -8.27 2.00
C ASN A 42 6.81 -9.48 1.99
N PRO A 43 6.97 -10.42 1.04
CA PRO A 43 6.02 -11.51 0.81
C PRO A 43 5.83 -12.42 2.04
N SER A 44 6.86 -12.60 2.87
CA SER A 44 6.80 -13.48 4.04
C SER A 44 5.91 -12.96 5.18
N VAL A 45 5.55 -11.68 5.18
CA VAL A 45 4.78 -11.04 6.27
C VAL A 45 3.50 -10.36 5.77
N GLN A 46 3.03 -10.68 4.56
CA GLN A 46 1.82 -10.07 3.99
C GLN A 46 0.59 -10.12 4.90
N PRO A 47 0.26 -11.26 5.56
CA PRO A 47 -0.90 -11.32 6.44
C PRO A 47 -0.78 -10.37 7.64
N LEU A 48 0.43 -10.23 8.18
CA LEU A 48 0.71 -9.33 9.31
C LEU A 48 0.59 -7.86 8.87
N LEU A 49 1.12 -7.52 7.70
CA LEU A 49 1.03 -6.17 7.15
C LEU A 49 -0.43 -5.76 6.91
N GLU A 50 -1.23 -6.66 6.36
CA GLU A 50 -2.65 -6.42 6.13
C GLU A 50 -3.42 -6.23 7.45
N GLU A 51 -3.17 -7.08 8.44
CA GLU A 51 -3.78 -6.96 9.77
C GLU A 51 -3.43 -5.62 10.42
N GLN A 52 -2.14 -5.26 10.45
CA GLN A 52 -1.69 -3.99 11.03
C GLN A 52 -2.22 -2.78 10.25
N PHE A 53 -2.32 -2.91 8.92
CA PHE A 53 -2.88 -1.88 8.07
C PHE A 53 -4.36 -1.65 8.39
N SER A 54 -5.15 -2.71 8.30
CA SER A 54 -6.58 -2.71 8.58
C SER A 54 -6.91 -2.23 9.99
N LYS A 55 -6.17 -2.70 11.00
CA LYS A 55 -6.39 -2.32 12.41
C LYS A 55 -6.22 -0.83 12.67
N LYS A 56 -5.31 -0.16 11.96
CA LYS A 56 -5.03 1.28 12.15
C LYS A 56 -5.89 2.16 11.26
N ILE A 57 -6.06 1.76 10.00
CA ILE A 57 -6.67 2.57 8.94
C ILE A 57 -8.19 2.31 8.84
N GLY A 58 -8.65 1.13 9.27
CA GLY A 58 -10.06 0.74 9.27
C GLY A 58 -10.55 0.16 7.94
N GLY A 59 -9.65 -0.35 7.10
CA GLY A 59 -9.96 -0.99 5.83
C GLY A 59 -8.69 -1.36 5.06
N VAL A 60 -8.86 -2.11 3.96
CA VAL A 60 -7.75 -2.55 3.10
C VAL A 60 -7.97 -2.22 1.64
N GLU A 61 -9.23 -2.07 1.20
CA GLU A 61 -9.55 -1.71 -0.17
C GLU A 61 -9.47 -0.20 -0.40
N CYS A 62 -9.07 0.22 -1.61
CA CYS A 62 -8.95 1.64 -1.91
C CYS A 62 -10.29 2.39 -1.84
N SER A 63 -11.39 1.72 -2.23
CA SER A 63 -12.76 2.23 -2.21
C SER A 63 -13.26 2.52 -0.79
N GLU A 64 -12.87 1.69 0.19
CA GLU A 64 -13.26 1.85 1.59
C GLU A 64 -12.62 3.09 2.24
N LEU A 65 -11.41 3.42 1.78
CA LEU A 65 -10.56 4.47 2.34
C LEU A 65 -10.70 5.80 1.62
N TYR A 66 -11.17 5.76 0.37
CA TYR A 66 -11.34 6.94 -0.47
C TYR A 66 -12.26 7.96 0.20
N GLY A 67 -11.79 9.21 0.30
CA GLY A 67 -12.49 10.31 0.95
C GLY A 67 -12.45 10.30 2.49
N LYS A 68 -11.93 9.23 3.12
CA LYS A 68 -11.74 9.15 4.58
C LYS A 68 -10.31 9.48 5.00
N ILE A 69 -9.33 8.98 4.26
CA ILE A 69 -7.90 9.13 4.55
C ILE A 69 -7.18 9.51 3.26
N SER A 70 -6.23 10.45 3.34
CA SER A 70 -5.49 10.87 2.16
C SER A 70 -4.53 9.78 1.66
N CYS A 71 -4.26 9.74 0.35
CA CYS A 71 -3.29 8.79 -0.20
C CYS A 71 -1.89 8.97 0.41
N ASP A 72 -1.50 10.18 0.80
CA ASP A 72 -0.20 10.45 1.40
C ASP A 72 -0.09 9.87 2.81
N GLU A 73 -1.14 9.97 3.64
CA GLU A 73 -1.18 9.31 4.96
C GLU A 73 -1.11 7.78 4.82
N LEU A 74 -1.81 7.20 3.84
CA LEU A 74 -1.74 5.76 3.57
C LEU A 74 -0.33 5.32 3.16
N VAL A 75 0.37 6.15 2.36
CA VAL A 75 1.77 5.92 1.96
C VAL A 75 2.69 5.98 3.17
N GLU A 76 2.58 7.01 4.00
CA GLU A 76 3.42 7.18 5.19
C GLU A 76 3.26 6.01 6.16
N TYR A 77 2.01 5.61 6.42
CA TYR A 77 1.75 4.50 7.31
C TYR A 77 2.22 3.17 6.73
N ALA A 78 1.94 2.89 5.45
CA ALA A 78 2.41 1.67 4.80
C ALA A 78 3.95 1.53 4.91
N VAL A 79 4.69 2.61 4.63
CA VAL A 79 6.16 2.62 4.77
C VAL A 79 6.61 2.36 6.21
N SER A 80 5.86 2.83 7.21
CA SER A 80 6.19 2.62 8.63
C SER A 80 6.08 1.17 9.10
N LEU A 81 5.34 0.31 8.39
CA LEU A 81 5.13 -1.10 8.77
C LEU A 81 6.39 -1.97 8.57
N VAL A 82 7.37 -1.48 7.81
CA VAL A 82 8.56 -2.25 7.40
C VAL A 82 9.85 -1.50 7.70
N LYS A 83 9.78 -0.51 8.60
CA LYS A 83 10.95 0.14 9.18
C LYS A 83 11.43 -0.56 10.44
#